data_AF-Q741I2-F1
#
_entry.id   AF-Q741I2-F1
#
_cell.length_a   1.000
_cell.length_b   1.000
_cell.length_c   1.000
_cell.angle_alpha   90.00
_cell.angle_beta   90.00
_cell.angle_gamma   90.00
#
_symmetry.space_group_name_H-M   'P 1'
#
loop_
_entity.id
_entity.type
_entity.pdbx_description
1 polymer ?
#
loop_
_entity_poly.entity_id
_entity_poly.type
_entity_poly.pdbx_seq_one_letter_code
_entity_poly.pdbx_strand_id
1 'polypeptide(L)'
;MGSAGHGTLVRALSRAGVNGVEVLNQQPQVGASALESGQVQALSQFVAWPGLLVFQGKAKLLYDGAELNLPTLHGVVVRRSYAAAHPEVLAAFLQAQLDATDFLNAHPLQAARIVADASGLPPEVVYLYNGPGGTSFDTTLKPSLTEALKSDVPYLKSIGDFADLDVDKFVVDEPLRAVFTARGLDYQAARARTTNPSTLRGDPALAGELWLDGADTTQTTADPASLLRAVRDALGRGARVRAAYVPDTEFGTRWFADKAFWVKDGQNYLPFGTAAGAGRYLAAHPGGIAVNYQQALGGSV
;
A
#
# COMPACT_ATOMS: atom_id res chain seq x y z
N MET A 1 -5.65 -0.94 -19.09
CA MET A 1 -5.11 -2.22 -19.60
C MET A 1 -3.61 -2.16 -19.47
N GLY A 2 -2.97 -3.27 -19.10
CA GLY A 2 -1.51 -3.37 -18.93
C GLY A 2 -0.92 -2.66 -17.70
N SER A 3 -1.75 -2.10 -16.82
CA SER A 3 -1.31 -1.52 -15.54
C SER A 3 -1.17 -2.59 -14.44
N ALA A 4 -0.49 -2.26 -13.34
CA ALA A 4 -0.43 -3.11 -12.15
C ALA A 4 -1.83 -3.47 -11.61
N GLY A 5 -2.79 -2.53 -11.67
CA GLY A 5 -4.20 -2.80 -11.33
C GLY A 5 -4.83 -3.85 -12.25
N HIS A 6 -4.60 -3.74 -13.56
CA HIS A 6 -5.09 -4.74 -14.52
C HIS A 6 -4.45 -6.13 -14.28
N GLY A 7 -3.15 -6.17 -14.04
CA GLY A 7 -2.44 -7.41 -13.71
C GLY A 7 -2.97 -8.06 -12.43
N THR A 8 -3.25 -7.25 -11.40
CA THR A 8 -3.87 -7.70 -10.15
C THR A 8 -5.24 -8.32 -10.42
N LEU A 9 -6.11 -7.65 -11.17
CA LEU A 9 -7.44 -8.14 -11.52
C LEU A 9 -7.39 -9.50 -12.22
N VAL A 10 -6.60 -9.62 -13.29
CA VAL A 10 -6.57 -10.87 -14.08
C VAL A 10 -5.99 -12.02 -13.28
N ARG A 11 -4.94 -11.79 -12.49
CA ARG A 11 -4.37 -12.83 -11.63
C ARG A 11 -5.33 -13.26 -10.52
N ALA A 12 -6.04 -12.32 -9.90
CA ALA A 12 -7.03 -12.61 -8.87
C ALA A 12 -8.22 -13.43 -9.43
N LEU A 13 -8.77 -13.02 -10.58
CA LEU A 13 -9.86 -13.75 -11.25
C LEU A 13 -9.41 -15.17 -11.64
N SER A 14 -8.21 -15.31 -12.22
CA SER A 14 -7.66 -16.60 -12.60
C SER A 14 -7.48 -17.53 -11.39
N ARG A 15 -6.90 -17.04 -10.28
CA ARG A 15 -6.76 -17.84 -9.04
C ARG A 15 -8.09 -18.26 -8.46
N ALA A 16 -9.11 -17.41 -8.55
CA ALA A 16 -10.46 -17.70 -8.07
C ALA A 16 -11.29 -18.57 -9.04
N GLY A 17 -10.78 -18.88 -10.24
CA GLY A 17 -11.54 -19.60 -11.27
C GLY A 17 -12.73 -18.82 -11.81
N VAL A 18 -12.74 -17.49 -11.66
CA VAL A 18 -13.84 -16.61 -12.08
C VAL A 18 -13.66 -16.22 -13.54
N ASN A 19 -14.69 -16.47 -14.34
CA ASN A 19 -14.73 -16.17 -15.77
C ASN A 19 -15.95 -15.28 -16.10
N GLY A 20 -15.99 -14.72 -17.32
CA GLY A 20 -17.13 -13.93 -17.79
C GLY A 20 -17.20 -12.50 -17.24
N VAL A 21 -16.09 -11.97 -16.72
CA VAL A 21 -15.99 -10.57 -16.28
C VAL A 21 -15.72 -9.67 -17.49
N GLU A 22 -16.55 -8.66 -17.68
CA GLU A 22 -16.30 -7.58 -18.63
C GLU A 22 -15.34 -6.55 -18.02
N VAL A 23 -14.24 -6.24 -18.72
CA VAL A 23 -13.24 -5.29 -18.24
C VAL A 23 -13.33 -4.00 -19.04
N LEU A 24 -13.67 -2.90 -18.36
CA LEU A 24 -13.67 -1.56 -18.95
C LEU A 24 -12.32 -0.87 -18.74
N ASN A 25 -11.63 -0.54 -19.83
CA ASN A 25 -10.36 0.17 -19.77
C ASN A 25 -10.57 1.68 -19.53
N GLN A 26 -10.49 2.10 -18.27
CA GLN A 26 -10.72 3.50 -17.89
C GLN A 26 -9.52 4.08 -17.14
N GLN A 27 -9.33 5.40 -17.27
CA GLN A 27 -8.45 6.14 -16.37
C GLN A 27 -8.98 6.03 -14.93
N PRO A 28 -8.12 6.09 -13.90
CA PRO A 28 -8.54 5.86 -12.52
C PRO A 28 -9.71 6.74 -12.05
N GLN A 29 -9.71 8.03 -12.37
CA GLN A 29 -10.78 8.99 -12.04
C GLN A 29 -12.14 8.56 -12.65
N VAL A 30 -12.10 8.09 -13.89
CA VAL A 30 -13.30 7.67 -14.63
C VAL A 30 -13.80 6.34 -14.06
N GLY A 31 -12.90 5.40 -13.75
CA GLY A 31 -13.24 4.15 -13.10
C GLY A 31 -13.86 4.34 -11.71
N ALA A 32 -13.35 5.29 -10.91
CA ALA A 32 -13.94 5.68 -9.64
C ALA A 32 -15.37 6.20 -9.80
N SER A 33 -15.58 7.13 -10.74
CA SER A 33 -16.92 7.67 -11.03
C SER A 33 -17.90 6.61 -11.54
N ALA A 34 -17.41 5.66 -12.36
CA ALA A 34 -18.20 4.54 -12.85
C ALA A 34 -18.59 3.55 -11.74
N LEU A 35 -17.73 3.35 -10.73
CA LEU A 35 -18.07 2.54 -9.56
C LEU A 35 -19.15 3.25 -8.73
N GLU A 36 -18.98 4.56 -8.49
CA GLU A 36 -19.92 5.37 -7.72
C GLU A 36 -21.31 5.43 -8.37
N SER A 37 -21.38 5.51 -9.70
CA SER A 37 -22.64 5.53 -10.45
C SER A 37 -23.30 4.15 -10.62
N GLY A 38 -22.61 3.08 -10.24
CA GLY A 38 -23.05 1.70 -10.43
C GLY A 38 -22.90 1.18 -11.86
N GLN A 39 -22.21 1.90 -12.74
CA GLN A 39 -21.91 1.45 -14.10
C GLN A 39 -20.98 0.22 -14.11
N VAL A 40 -20.10 0.10 -13.10
CA VAL A 40 -19.28 -1.10 -12.87
C VAL A 40 -19.51 -1.64 -11.46
N GLN A 41 -19.32 -2.94 -11.27
CA GLN A 41 -19.51 -3.60 -9.97
C GLN A 41 -18.26 -3.57 -9.08
N ALA A 42 -17.08 -3.39 -9.69
CA ALA A 42 -15.80 -3.35 -9.00
C ALA A 42 -14.79 -2.47 -9.74
N LEU A 43 -13.82 -1.94 -8.99
CA LEU A 43 -12.69 -1.19 -9.52
C LEU A 43 -11.39 -1.87 -9.09
N SER A 44 -10.50 -2.13 -10.04
CA SER A 44 -9.14 -2.60 -9.74
C SER A 44 -8.12 -1.51 -10.08
N GLN A 45 -7.51 -0.93 -9.06
CA GLN A 45 -6.56 0.17 -9.16
C GLN A 45 -5.47 0.08 -8.09
N PHE A 46 -4.40 0.85 -8.29
CA PHE A 46 -3.29 1.01 -7.35
C PHE A 46 -3.48 2.24 -6.45
N VAL A 47 -2.57 2.42 -5.47
CA VAL A 47 -2.51 3.59 -4.58
C VAL A 47 -2.62 4.91 -5.37
N ALA A 48 -3.43 5.88 -4.97
CA ALA A 48 -4.21 5.96 -3.72
C ALA A 48 -5.70 5.57 -3.87
N TRP A 49 -6.13 5.08 -5.04
CA TRP A 49 -7.55 5.00 -5.40
C TRP A 49 -8.40 4.12 -4.49
N PRO A 50 -8.04 2.86 -4.18
CA PRO A 50 -8.85 2.03 -3.29
C PRO A 50 -8.98 2.64 -1.89
N GLY A 51 -7.87 3.12 -1.32
CA GLY A 51 -7.86 3.77 0.00
C GLY A 51 -8.69 5.05 0.02
N LEU A 52 -8.62 5.87 -1.04
CA LEU A 52 -9.42 7.09 -1.18
C LEU A 52 -10.92 6.80 -1.19
N LEU A 53 -11.37 5.87 -2.03
CA LEU A 53 -12.79 5.55 -2.16
C LEU A 53 -13.36 4.93 -0.89
N VAL A 54 -12.58 4.08 -0.22
CA VAL A 54 -12.96 3.51 1.08
C VAL A 54 -13.01 4.60 2.15
N PHE A 55 -12.02 5.49 2.20
CA PHE A 55 -12.00 6.61 3.15
C PHE A 55 -13.22 7.52 2.99
N GLN A 56 -13.62 7.81 1.74
CA GLN A 56 -14.80 8.61 1.42
C GLN A 56 -16.14 7.86 1.61
N GLY A 57 -16.12 6.59 2.02
CA GLY A 57 -17.33 5.79 2.21
C GLY A 57 -18.02 5.37 0.90
N LYS A 58 -17.30 5.43 -0.21
CA LYS A 58 -17.81 5.15 -1.56
C LYS A 58 -17.53 3.74 -2.05
N ALA A 59 -16.62 3.04 -1.39
CA ALA A 59 -16.27 1.67 -1.71
C ALA A 59 -15.92 0.87 -0.44
N LYS A 60 -15.75 -0.43 -0.61
CA LYS A 60 -15.14 -1.34 0.37
C LYS A 60 -14.02 -2.11 -0.32
N LEU A 61 -12.97 -2.47 0.42
CA LEU A 61 -11.92 -3.30 -0.13
C LEU A 61 -12.45 -4.72 -0.33
N LEU A 62 -12.50 -5.16 -1.59
CA LEU A 62 -12.98 -6.49 -1.97
C LEU A 62 -11.86 -7.54 -1.98
N TYR A 63 -10.67 -7.13 -2.44
CA TYR A 63 -9.53 -8.00 -2.64
C TYR A 63 -8.26 -7.24 -2.23
N ASP A 64 -7.46 -7.85 -1.37
CA ASP A 64 -6.12 -7.33 -1.04
C ASP A 64 -5.12 -7.90 -2.04
N GLY A 65 -4.38 -7.01 -2.73
CA GLY A 65 -3.34 -7.41 -3.68
C GLY A 65 -2.23 -8.24 -3.06
N ALA A 66 -2.02 -8.14 -1.73
CA ALA A 66 -1.06 -8.97 -1.00
C ALA A 66 -1.38 -10.47 -1.10
N GLU A 67 -2.64 -10.86 -1.31
CA GLU A 67 -3.06 -12.24 -1.52
C GLU A 67 -2.40 -12.87 -2.77
N LEU A 68 -2.00 -12.07 -3.76
CA LEU A 68 -1.24 -12.56 -4.91
C LEU A 68 0.20 -12.94 -4.57
N ASN A 69 0.77 -12.39 -3.49
CA ASN A 69 2.18 -12.51 -3.13
C ASN A 69 3.11 -12.22 -4.32
N LEU A 70 2.77 -11.19 -5.08
CA LEU A 70 3.53 -10.72 -6.24
C LEU A 70 3.81 -9.24 -6.04
N PRO A 71 5.09 -8.80 -5.96
CA PRO A 71 5.37 -7.39 -5.77
C PRO A 71 5.02 -6.60 -7.03
N THR A 72 4.58 -5.36 -6.82
CA THR A 72 4.43 -4.38 -7.89
C THR A 72 5.50 -3.31 -7.75
N LEU A 73 5.89 -2.67 -8.84
CA LEU A 73 6.94 -1.66 -8.85
C LEU A 73 6.50 -0.40 -9.58
N HIS A 74 6.96 0.75 -9.07
CA HIS A 74 6.98 2.01 -9.79
C HIS A 74 8.45 2.40 -9.97
N GLY A 75 8.94 2.32 -11.20
CA GLY A 75 10.35 2.53 -11.52
C GLY A 75 10.61 3.88 -12.19
N VAL A 76 11.87 4.30 -12.16
CA VAL A 76 12.37 5.42 -12.96
C VAL A 76 12.79 4.90 -14.32
N VAL A 77 12.28 5.51 -15.38
CA VAL A 77 12.72 5.22 -16.76
C VAL A 77 13.34 6.47 -17.36
N VAL A 78 14.52 6.32 -17.95
CA VAL A 78 15.24 7.40 -18.63
C VAL A 78 15.62 6.96 -20.03
N ARG A 79 15.51 7.87 -21.00
CA ARG A 79 15.97 7.60 -22.37
C ARG A 79 17.48 7.39 -22.37
N ARG A 80 17.96 6.32 -22.99
CA ARG A 80 19.40 6.00 -23.07
C ARG A 80 20.24 7.15 -23.62
N SER A 81 19.78 7.81 -24.69
CA SER A 81 20.47 8.96 -25.27
C SER A 81 20.56 10.15 -24.31
N TYR A 82 19.51 10.39 -23.52
CA TYR A 82 19.50 11.46 -22.53
C TYR A 82 20.43 11.15 -21.36
N ALA A 83 20.37 9.93 -20.81
CA ALA A 83 21.27 9.50 -19.74
C ALA A 83 22.75 9.54 -20.15
N ALA A 84 23.05 9.22 -21.41
CA ALA A 84 24.41 9.30 -21.96
C ALA A 84 24.88 10.74 -22.18
N ALA A 85 24.00 11.63 -22.64
CA ALA A 85 24.33 13.04 -22.89
C ALA A 85 24.38 13.88 -21.61
N HIS A 86 23.58 13.51 -20.60
CA HIS A 86 23.42 14.23 -19.34
C HIS A 86 23.55 13.33 -18.10
N PRO A 87 24.69 12.63 -17.93
CA PRO A 87 24.92 11.78 -16.77
C PRO A 87 24.85 12.55 -15.44
N GLU A 88 25.24 13.84 -15.44
CA GLU A 88 25.16 14.73 -14.29
C GLU A 88 23.72 14.99 -13.84
N VAL A 89 22.79 15.14 -14.79
CA VAL A 89 21.36 15.36 -14.48
C VAL A 89 20.76 14.08 -13.92
N LEU A 90 21.08 12.92 -14.49
CA LEU A 90 20.63 11.63 -13.97
C LEU A 90 21.16 11.40 -12.55
N ALA A 91 22.44 11.67 -12.29
CA ALA A 91 23.02 11.54 -10.97
C ALA A 91 22.35 12.48 -9.96
N ALA A 92 22.11 13.74 -10.33
CA ALA A 92 21.42 14.72 -9.47
C ALA A 92 19.97 14.29 -9.17
N PHE A 93 19.25 13.78 -10.17
CA PHE A 93 17.90 13.25 -9.98
C PHE A 93 17.86 12.08 -8.99
N LEU A 94 18.78 11.12 -9.14
CA LEU A 94 18.85 9.94 -8.26
C LEU A 94 19.29 10.32 -6.84
N GLN A 95 20.21 11.28 -6.67
CA GLN A 95 20.55 11.84 -5.36
C GLN A 95 19.33 12.47 -4.69
N ALA A 96 18.59 13.33 -5.41
CA ALA A 96 17.38 13.95 -4.89
C ALA A 96 16.29 12.93 -4.52
N GLN A 97 16.19 11.83 -5.27
CA GLN A 97 15.29 10.74 -4.93
C GLN A 97 15.69 10.05 -3.63
N LEU A 98 16.99 9.82 -3.39
CA LEU A 98 17.45 9.28 -2.13
C LEU A 98 17.21 10.24 -0.96
N ASP A 99 17.44 11.54 -1.14
CA ASP A 99 17.15 12.55 -0.11
C ASP A 99 15.66 12.59 0.24
N ALA A 100 14.78 12.49 -0.77
CA ALA A 100 13.34 12.42 -0.56
C ALA A 100 12.92 11.13 0.16
N THR A 101 13.51 9.98 -0.19
CA THR A 101 13.26 8.71 0.49
C THR A 101 13.75 8.75 1.94
N ASP A 102 14.94 9.31 2.21
CA ASP A 102 15.47 9.46 3.57
C ASP A 102 14.55 10.36 4.41
N PHE A 103 14.11 11.48 3.86
CA PHE A 103 13.17 12.39 4.51
C PHE A 103 11.82 11.72 4.80
N LEU A 104 11.26 10.96 3.84
CA LEU A 104 10.00 10.24 4.03
C LEU A 104 10.11 9.20 5.15
N ASN A 105 11.22 8.47 5.21
CA ASN A 105 11.44 7.47 6.26
C ASN A 105 11.63 8.10 7.65
N ALA A 106 12.34 9.24 7.73
CA ALA A 106 12.60 9.94 8.99
C ALA A 106 11.39 10.75 9.49
N HIS A 107 10.59 11.30 8.57
CA HIS A 107 9.49 12.23 8.86
C HIS A 107 8.21 11.86 8.10
N PRO A 108 7.66 10.64 8.26
CA PRO A 108 6.61 10.11 7.39
C PRO A 108 5.32 10.94 7.43
N LEU A 109 4.92 11.47 8.60
CA LEU A 109 3.72 12.29 8.71
C LEU A 109 3.90 13.66 8.02
N GLN A 110 5.08 14.27 8.14
CA GLN A 110 5.38 15.53 7.46
C GLN A 110 5.46 15.33 5.94
N ALA A 111 6.13 14.26 5.49
CA ALA A 111 6.18 13.90 4.08
C ALA A 111 4.78 13.64 3.51
N ALA A 112 3.92 12.94 4.24
CA ALA A 112 2.53 12.71 3.82
C ALA A 112 1.72 14.02 3.73
N ARG A 113 1.93 14.98 4.63
CA ARG A 113 1.30 16.31 4.53
C ARG A 113 1.75 17.07 3.27
N ILE A 114 3.04 17.08 2.97
CA ILE A 114 3.59 17.71 1.75
C ILE A 114 2.96 17.09 0.49
N VAL A 115 2.90 15.76 0.44
CA VAL A 115 2.29 15.05 -0.70
C VAL A 115 0.78 15.31 -0.78
N ALA A 116 0.08 15.38 0.35
CA ALA A 116 -1.34 15.71 0.40
C ALA A 116 -1.61 17.11 -0.14
N ASP A 117 -0.86 18.11 0.30
CA ASP A 117 -0.99 19.50 -0.16
C ASP A 117 -0.73 19.63 -1.67
N ALA A 118 0.28 18.93 -2.19
CA ALA A 118 0.62 18.96 -3.61
C ALA A 118 -0.37 18.19 -4.50
N SER A 119 -0.98 17.12 -3.98
CA SER A 119 -1.86 16.23 -4.76
C SER A 119 -3.36 16.55 -4.60
N GLY A 120 -3.73 17.31 -3.57
CA GLY A 120 -5.12 17.52 -3.17
C GLY A 120 -5.79 16.29 -2.54
N LEU A 121 -5.04 15.23 -2.23
CA LEU A 121 -5.55 14.04 -1.56
C LEU A 121 -5.71 14.29 -0.05
N PRO A 122 -6.68 13.64 0.62
CA PRO A 122 -6.76 13.69 2.08
C PRO A 122 -5.46 13.15 2.70
N PRO A 123 -4.87 13.85 3.68
CA PRO A 123 -3.60 13.42 4.27
C PRO A 123 -3.71 12.09 5.00
N GLU A 124 -4.90 11.69 5.45
CA GLU A 124 -5.18 10.38 6.04
C GLU A 124 -4.98 9.24 5.03
N VAL A 125 -5.35 9.48 3.77
CA VAL A 125 -5.18 8.55 2.66
C VAL A 125 -3.72 8.52 2.22
N VAL A 126 -3.05 9.67 2.13
CA VAL A 126 -1.62 9.70 1.81
C VAL A 126 -0.82 8.97 2.90
N TYR A 127 -1.12 9.23 4.17
CA TYR A 127 -0.42 8.62 5.30
C TYR A 127 -0.72 7.12 5.46
N LEU A 128 -1.84 6.62 4.92
CA LEU A 128 -2.08 5.17 4.82
C LEU A 128 -0.93 4.48 4.06
N TYR A 129 -0.46 5.09 2.98
CA TYR A 129 0.56 4.51 2.10
C TYR A 129 1.97 5.01 2.41
N ASN A 130 2.15 6.28 2.78
CA ASN A 130 3.48 6.85 3.05
C ASN A 130 3.91 6.73 4.51
N GLY A 131 2.97 6.36 5.41
CA GLY A 131 3.24 6.16 6.82
C GLY A 131 3.97 4.84 7.12
N PRO A 132 4.41 4.64 8.37
CA PRO A 132 5.12 3.44 8.77
C PRO A 132 4.32 2.15 8.50
N GLY A 133 4.96 1.13 7.93
CA GLY A 133 4.30 -0.11 7.51
C GLY A 133 3.45 0.00 6.24
N GLY A 134 3.43 1.16 5.59
CA GLY A 134 2.83 1.37 4.27
C GLY A 134 3.72 0.91 3.12
N THR A 135 3.62 1.59 1.98
CA THR A 135 4.46 1.38 0.80
C THR A 135 5.93 1.63 1.11
N SER A 136 6.79 0.75 0.64
CA SER A 136 8.25 0.96 0.68
C SER A 136 8.69 1.86 -0.47
N PHE A 137 9.46 2.90 -0.16
CA PHE A 137 10.08 3.82 -1.14
C PHE A 137 11.55 3.46 -1.40
N ASP A 138 11.89 2.17 -1.24
CA ASP A 138 13.21 1.64 -1.52
C ASP A 138 13.58 1.86 -2.99
N THR A 139 14.71 2.53 -3.21
CA THR A 139 15.16 2.92 -4.54
C THR A 139 15.92 1.81 -5.27
N THR A 140 16.33 0.74 -4.58
CA THR A 140 17.20 -0.29 -5.14
C THR A 140 16.44 -1.27 -6.03
N LEU A 141 17.09 -1.75 -7.10
CA LEU A 141 16.49 -2.68 -8.05
C LEU A 141 16.56 -4.11 -7.50
N LYS A 142 15.56 -4.50 -6.70
CA LYS A 142 15.51 -5.82 -6.06
C LYS A 142 15.35 -6.94 -7.10
N PRO A 143 15.98 -8.11 -6.89
CA PRO A 143 15.79 -9.27 -7.78
C PRO A 143 14.31 -9.63 -7.97
N SER A 144 13.52 -9.63 -6.89
CA SER A 144 12.10 -9.96 -6.93
C SER A 144 11.27 -9.02 -7.81
N LEU A 145 11.66 -7.74 -7.92
CA LEU A 145 10.99 -6.78 -8.80
C LEU A 145 11.34 -7.05 -10.28
N THR A 146 12.59 -7.37 -10.57
CA THR A 146 13.03 -7.77 -11.92
C THR A 146 12.34 -9.06 -12.37
N GLU A 147 12.25 -10.05 -11.50
CA GLU A 147 11.57 -11.32 -11.80
C GLU A 147 10.05 -11.13 -11.96
N ALA A 148 9.42 -10.27 -11.15
CA ALA A 148 8.03 -9.90 -11.35
C ALA A 148 7.81 -9.27 -12.74
N LEU A 149 8.65 -8.31 -13.14
CA LEU A 149 8.59 -7.69 -14.46
C LEU A 149 8.77 -8.72 -15.59
N LYS A 150 9.73 -9.65 -15.47
CA LYS A 150 9.88 -10.77 -16.43
C LYS A 150 8.62 -11.62 -16.52
N SER A 151 7.99 -11.91 -15.38
CA SER A 151 6.75 -12.70 -15.32
C SER A 151 5.53 -11.98 -15.91
N ASP A 152 5.56 -10.66 -15.99
CA ASP A 152 4.50 -9.85 -16.58
C ASP A 152 4.60 -9.78 -18.12
N VAL A 153 5.79 -9.89 -18.71
CA VAL A 153 6.01 -9.76 -20.16
C VAL A 153 5.11 -10.69 -21.00
N PRO A 154 4.98 -12.01 -20.72
CA PRO A 154 4.13 -12.89 -21.51
C PRO A 154 2.66 -12.45 -21.51
N TYR A 155 2.18 -11.97 -20.35
CA TYR A 155 0.82 -11.48 -20.21
C TYR A 155 0.62 -10.14 -20.93
N LEU A 156 1.59 -9.21 -20.84
CA LEU A 156 1.54 -7.95 -21.57
C LEU A 156 1.48 -8.19 -23.09
N LYS A 157 2.23 -9.18 -23.61
CA LYS A 157 2.13 -9.63 -25.00
C LYS A 157 0.77 -10.24 -25.35
N SER A 158 0.08 -10.86 -24.41
CA SER A 158 -1.22 -11.51 -24.70
C SER A 158 -2.39 -10.53 -24.80
N ILE A 159 -2.26 -9.31 -24.27
CA ILE A 159 -3.37 -8.34 -24.17
C ILE A 159 -3.29 -7.18 -25.17
N GLY A 160 -2.29 -7.14 -26.06
CA GLY A 160 -2.13 -6.09 -27.05
C GLY A 160 -0.80 -6.11 -27.78
N ASP A 161 -0.54 -5.05 -28.55
CA ASP A 161 0.73 -4.86 -29.24
C ASP A 161 1.82 -4.48 -28.23
N PHE A 162 2.77 -5.38 -28.03
CA PHE A 162 3.85 -5.24 -27.06
C PHE A 162 5.17 -5.53 -27.74
N ALA A 163 6.02 -4.50 -27.85
CA ALA A 163 7.35 -4.64 -28.41
C ALA A 163 8.19 -5.63 -27.59
N ASP A 164 9.11 -6.34 -28.25
CA ASP A 164 10.02 -7.22 -27.54
C ASP A 164 10.84 -6.44 -26.50
N LEU A 165 10.71 -6.86 -25.25
CA LEU A 165 11.40 -6.28 -24.11
C LEU A 165 12.43 -7.28 -23.59
N ASP A 166 13.70 -6.94 -23.75
CA ASP A 166 14.81 -7.58 -23.05
C ASP A 166 14.93 -6.93 -21.66
N VAL A 167 14.37 -7.58 -20.64
CA VAL A 167 14.32 -7.05 -19.28
C VAL A 167 15.72 -6.87 -18.69
N ASP A 168 16.65 -7.76 -19.00
CA ASP A 168 18.02 -7.69 -18.46
C ASP A 168 18.79 -6.50 -19.05
N LYS A 169 18.50 -6.10 -20.30
CA LYS A 169 19.02 -4.84 -20.89
C LYS A 169 18.22 -3.59 -20.53
N PHE A 170 17.03 -3.75 -19.98
CA PHE A 170 16.15 -2.65 -19.57
C PHE A 170 16.44 -2.21 -18.14
N VAL A 171 16.71 -3.17 -17.25
CA VAL A 171 17.01 -2.92 -15.84
C VAL A 171 18.51 -2.66 -15.68
N VAL A 172 18.86 -1.39 -15.50
CA VAL A 172 20.25 -0.91 -15.41
C VAL A 172 20.44 -0.20 -14.08
N ASP A 173 21.32 -0.72 -13.22
CA ASP A 173 21.53 -0.20 -11.86
C ASP A 173 22.83 0.59 -11.67
N GLU A 174 23.70 0.61 -12.68
CA GLU A 174 25.00 1.28 -12.66
C GLU A 174 24.91 2.73 -12.19
N PRO A 175 24.00 3.59 -12.70
CA PRO A 175 23.91 4.97 -12.24
C PRO A 175 23.52 5.09 -10.76
N LEU A 176 22.62 4.23 -10.30
CA LEU A 176 22.19 4.22 -8.90
C LEU A 176 23.31 3.73 -7.97
N ARG A 177 24.05 2.68 -8.37
CA ARG A 177 25.25 2.22 -7.64
C ARG A 177 26.30 3.31 -7.49
N ALA A 178 26.54 4.09 -8.54
CA ALA A 178 27.48 5.20 -8.50
C ALA A 178 27.04 6.27 -7.49
N VAL A 179 25.75 6.60 -7.47
CA VAL A 179 25.17 7.55 -6.50
C VAL A 179 25.28 7.04 -5.06
N PHE A 180 24.98 5.76 -4.81
CA PHE A 180 25.20 5.15 -3.49
C PHE A 180 26.65 5.26 -3.04
N THR A 181 27.59 4.92 -3.93
CA THR A 181 29.03 5.00 -3.66
C THR A 181 29.46 6.43 -3.33
N ALA A 182 28.97 7.42 -4.08
CA ALA A 182 29.24 8.83 -3.85
C ALA A 182 28.71 9.33 -2.48
N ARG A 183 27.63 8.73 -1.96
CA ARG A 183 27.11 8.99 -0.61
C ARG A 183 27.79 8.15 0.49
N GLY A 184 28.77 7.31 0.14
CA GLY A 184 29.39 6.37 1.09
C GLY A 184 28.45 5.25 1.55
N LEU A 185 27.43 4.92 0.76
CA LEU A 185 26.43 3.88 1.06
C LEU A 185 26.77 2.58 0.33
N ASP A 186 26.48 1.45 0.99
CA ASP A 186 26.59 0.12 0.38
C ASP A 186 25.30 -0.26 -0.33
N TYR A 187 25.33 -0.19 -1.66
CA TYR A 187 24.19 -0.56 -2.51
C TYR A 187 23.81 -2.04 -2.37
N GLN A 188 24.77 -2.97 -2.25
CA GLN A 188 24.44 -4.39 -2.17
C GLN A 188 23.78 -4.72 -0.83
N ALA A 189 24.26 -4.14 0.25
CA ALA A 189 23.61 -4.24 1.55
C ALA A 189 22.20 -3.65 1.53
N ALA A 190 22.00 -2.48 0.91
CA ALA A 190 20.68 -1.87 0.76
C ALA A 190 19.75 -2.73 -0.11
N ARG A 191 20.25 -3.25 -1.24
CA ARG A 191 19.52 -4.14 -2.15
C ARG A 191 19.08 -5.45 -1.49
N ALA A 192 19.88 -5.99 -0.57
CA ALA A 192 19.56 -7.22 0.15
C ALA A 192 18.48 -7.04 1.24
N ARG A 193 18.28 -5.82 1.76
CA ARG A 193 17.23 -5.54 2.75
C ARG A 193 15.87 -5.51 2.07
N THR A 194 14.91 -6.28 2.57
CA THR A 194 13.54 -6.35 2.02
C THR A 194 12.48 -5.81 2.97
N THR A 195 12.85 -5.51 4.22
CA THR A 195 11.95 -4.93 5.21
C THR A 195 11.73 -3.45 4.93
N ASN A 196 10.50 -2.96 5.13
CA ASN A 196 10.22 -1.53 5.04
C ASN A 196 11.03 -0.79 6.14
N PRO A 197 11.83 0.24 5.80
CA PRO A 197 12.61 0.99 6.78
C PRO A 197 11.74 1.90 7.67
N SER A 198 10.57 2.30 7.20
CA SER A 198 9.60 3.09 7.97
C SER A 198 8.70 2.12 8.75
N THR A 199 8.98 1.93 10.03
CA THR A 199 8.25 0.99 10.90
C THR A 199 7.70 1.66 12.15
N LEU A 200 6.59 1.11 12.65
CA LEU A 200 6.09 1.43 13.98
C LEU A 200 6.96 0.72 15.02
N ARG A 201 7.05 1.31 16.22
CA ARG A 201 7.69 0.66 17.37
C ARG A 201 6.84 -0.54 17.81
N GLY A 202 7.43 -1.73 17.84
CA GLY A 202 6.79 -2.97 18.28
C GLY A 202 6.84 -4.05 17.20
N ASP A 203 5.95 -5.03 17.30
CA ASP A 203 5.77 -6.05 16.27
C ASP A 203 5.03 -5.44 15.06
N PRO A 204 5.61 -5.41 13.85
CA PRO A 204 4.96 -4.87 12.66
C PRO A 204 3.64 -5.58 12.30
N ALA A 205 3.44 -6.84 12.71
CA ALA A 205 2.22 -7.58 12.46
C ALA A 205 1.06 -7.17 13.38
N LEU A 206 1.34 -6.42 14.46
CA LEU A 206 0.35 -6.05 15.48
C LEU A 206 0.25 -4.54 15.71
N ALA A 207 1.35 -3.82 15.56
CA ALA A 207 1.44 -2.42 15.94
C ALA A 207 0.44 -1.56 15.16
N GLY A 208 -0.37 -0.80 15.90
CA GLY A 208 -1.36 0.13 15.36
C GLY A 208 -0.90 1.58 15.51
N GLU A 209 -1.62 2.49 14.88
CA GLU A 209 -1.31 3.91 14.96
C GLU A 209 -2.58 4.77 15.00
N LEU A 210 -2.66 5.67 15.98
CA LEU A 210 -3.75 6.61 16.18
C LEU A 210 -3.30 8.02 15.81
N TRP A 211 -4.09 8.69 14.95
CA TRP A 211 -3.92 10.09 14.62
C TRP A 211 -5.14 10.88 15.10
N LEU A 212 -4.92 11.86 15.98
CA LEU A 212 -5.96 12.75 16.50
C LEU A 212 -6.00 14.06 15.72
N ASP A 213 -7.18 14.66 15.64
CA ASP A 213 -7.34 15.99 15.05
C ASP A 213 -6.56 17.04 15.84
N GLY A 214 -5.87 17.92 15.12
CA GLY A 214 -5.02 18.96 15.70
C GLY A 214 -3.67 18.48 16.23
N ALA A 215 -3.36 17.18 16.15
CA ALA A 215 -2.06 16.65 16.57
C ALA A 215 -1.01 16.75 15.47
N ASP A 216 0.21 17.13 15.85
CA ASP A 216 1.39 17.16 14.97
C ASP A 216 2.15 15.84 14.91
N THR A 217 1.78 14.89 15.77
CA THR A 217 2.33 13.54 15.80
C THR A 217 1.21 12.50 15.91
N THR A 218 1.51 11.30 15.46
CA THR A 218 0.69 10.11 15.71
C THR A 218 1.09 9.42 17.02
N GLN A 219 0.23 8.54 17.51
CA GLN A 219 0.48 7.68 18.66
C GLN A 219 0.54 6.22 18.22
N THR A 220 1.69 5.58 18.37
CA THR A 220 1.83 4.13 18.15
C THR A 220 1.22 3.33 19.30
N THR A 221 0.58 2.21 18.99
CA THR A 221 0.07 1.22 19.95
C THR A 221 0.65 -0.15 19.65
N ALA A 222 0.86 -0.97 20.68
CA ALA A 222 1.57 -2.25 20.53
C ALA A 222 0.79 -3.32 19.74
N ASP A 223 -0.54 -3.26 19.79
CA ASP A 223 -1.44 -4.28 19.25
C ASP A 223 -2.83 -3.68 18.93
N PRO A 224 -3.70 -4.39 18.18
CA PRO A 224 -5.02 -3.88 17.81
C PRO A 224 -5.95 -3.64 19.01
N ALA A 225 -5.87 -4.42 20.09
CA ALA A 225 -6.68 -4.19 21.28
C ALA A 225 -6.25 -2.92 22.02
N SER A 226 -4.94 -2.65 22.08
CA SER A 226 -4.37 -1.39 22.58
C SER A 226 -4.78 -0.20 21.74
N LEU A 227 -4.86 -0.34 20.41
CA LEU A 227 -5.39 0.71 19.53
C LEU A 227 -6.86 1.02 19.84
N LEU A 228 -7.72 -0.01 19.92
CA LEU A 228 -9.14 0.15 20.24
C LEU A 228 -9.34 0.86 21.59
N ARG A 229 -8.54 0.51 22.60
CA ARG A 229 -8.53 1.21 23.89
C ARG A 229 -8.14 2.68 23.73
N ALA A 230 -7.05 2.98 23.03
CA ALA A 230 -6.60 4.35 22.82
C ALA A 230 -7.63 5.21 22.07
N VAL A 231 -8.31 4.64 21.07
CA VAL A 231 -9.43 5.27 20.38
C VAL A 231 -10.57 5.57 21.35
N ARG A 232 -11.03 4.57 22.12
CA ARG A 232 -12.11 4.76 23.10
C ARG A 232 -11.77 5.83 24.12
N ASP A 233 -10.55 5.81 24.67
CA ASP A 233 -10.12 6.78 25.67
C ASP A 233 -10.04 8.19 25.08
N ALA A 234 -9.62 8.33 23.82
CA ALA A 234 -9.65 9.60 23.09
C ALA A 234 -11.08 10.13 22.88
N LEU A 235 -12.01 9.27 22.48
CA LEU A 235 -13.42 9.65 22.31
C LEU A 235 -14.06 10.02 23.65
N GLY A 236 -13.78 9.28 24.72
CA GLY A 236 -14.31 9.52 26.06
C GLY A 236 -13.90 10.86 26.66
N ARG A 237 -12.73 11.39 26.29
CA ARG A 237 -12.28 12.75 26.65
C ARG A 237 -12.69 13.85 25.66
N GLY A 238 -13.57 13.53 24.70
CA GLY A 238 -14.07 14.48 23.70
C GLY A 238 -13.08 14.83 22.59
N ALA A 239 -11.98 14.08 22.43
CA ALA A 239 -11.07 14.27 21.30
C ALA A 239 -11.68 13.67 20.03
N ARG A 240 -11.37 14.28 18.87
CA ARG A 240 -11.77 13.76 17.57
C ARG A 240 -10.64 12.92 16.97
N VAL A 241 -10.97 11.68 16.59
CA VAL A 241 -10.06 10.81 15.86
C VAL A 241 -10.04 11.24 14.40
N ARG A 242 -8.84 11.55 13.89
CA ARG A 242 -8.62 11.87 12.49
C ARG A 242 -8.55 10.59 11.65
N ALA A 243 -7.71 9.66 12.09
CA ALA A 243 -7.60 8.32 11.52
C ALA A 243 -7.00 7.35 12.54
N ALA A 244 -7.28 6.07 12.39
CA ALA A 244 -6.59 5.00 13.10
C ALA A 244 -6.23 3.90 12.09
N TYR A 245 -5.04 3.34 12.23
CA TYR A 245 -4.48 2.38 11.28
C TYR A 245 -4.07 1.09 11.98
N VAL A 246 -4.30 -0.03 11.32
CA VAL A 246 -3.98 -1.39 11.77
C VAL A 246 -3.37 -2.20 10.63
N PRO A 247 -2.46 -3.14 10.91
CA PRO A 247 -2.07 -4.16 9.94
C PRO A 247 -3.22 -5.19 9.79
N ASP A 248 -3.54 -5.57 8.56
CA ASP A 248 -4.39 -6.73 8.28
C ASP A 248 -3.80 -7.99 8.92
N THR A 249 -4.65 -8.82 9.54
CA THR A 249 -4.22 -10.01 10.28
C THR A 249 -3.61 -11.09 9.39
N GLU A 250 -4.06 -11.21 8.14
CA GLU A 250 -3.64 -12.28 7.23
C GLU A 250 -2.37 -11.91 6.45
N PHE A 251 -2.29 -10.66 5.99
CA PHE A 251 -1.24 -10.20 5.08
C PHE A 251 -0.37 -9.06 5.63
N GLY A 252 -0.71 -8.47 6.77
CA GLY A 252 0.01 -7.34 7.36
C GLY A 252 -0.20 -6.01 6.63
N THR A 253 -1.05 -5.98 5.60
CA THR A 253 -1.36 -4.77 4.83
C THR A 253 -1.93 -3.70 5.75
N ARG A 254 -1.26 -2.55 5.84
CA ARG A 254 -1.73 -1.41 6.63
C ARG A 254 -3.08 -0.91 6.10
N TRP A 255 -4.06 -0.77 6.99
CA TRP A 255 -5.45 -0.42 6.66
C TRP A 255 -6.09 0.50 7.69
N PHE A 256 -7.21 1.14 7.32
CA PHE A 256 -8.00 1.97 8.23
C PHE A 256 -8.77 1.09 9.23
N ALA A 257 -8.59 1.35 10.53
CA ALA A 257 -9.20 0.59 11.61
C ALA A 257 -10.73 0.64 11.59
N ASP A 258 -11.32 1.78 11.25
CA ASP A 258 -12.78 1.97 11.18
C ASP A 258 -13.40 1.39 9.90
N LYS A 259 -12.57 0.96 8.94
CA LYS A 259 -12.97 0.33 7.67
C LYS A 259 -12.62 -1.16 7.61
N ALA A 260 -11.97 -1.69 8.64
CA ALA A 260 -11.62 -3.10 8.76
C ALA A 260 -12.82 -3.94 9.21
N PHE A 261 -12.81 -5.21 8.81
CA PHE A 261 -13.65 -6.26 9.38
C PHE A 261 -12.95 -6.77 10.64
N TRP A 262 -13.64 -6.77 11.78
CA TRP A 262 -13.04 -7.17 13.04
C TRP A 262 -13.54 -8.56 13.46
N VAL A 263 -12.62 -9.40 13.93
CA VAL A 263 -12.93 -10.67 14.60
C VAL A 263 -12.46 -10.56 16.05
N LYS A 264 -13.33 -10.92 16.98
CA LYS A 264 -12.96 -11.14 18.37
C LYS A 264 -12.72 -12.63 18.58
N ASP A 265 -11.52 -13.00 19.02
CA ASP A 265 -11.16 -14.38 19.34
C ASP A 265 -10.53 -14.44 20.73
N GLY A 266 -11.29 -14.94 21.70
CA GLY A 266 -10.95 -14.83 23.11
C GLY A 266 -10.81 -13.37 23.57
N GLN A 267 -9.59 -12.98 23.94
CA GLN A 267 -9.24 -11.61 24.34
C GLN A 267 -8.67 -10.77 23.19
N ASN A 268 -8.44 -11.39 22.03
CA ASN A 268 -7.80 -10.74 20.89
C ASN A 268 -8.84 -10.09 19.98
N TYR A 269 -8.45 -8.96 19.39
CA TYR A 269 -9.17 -8.31 18.30
C TYR A 269 -8.29 -8.36 17.06
N LEU A 270 -8.82 -8.92 15.99
CA LEU A 270 -8.11 -9.21 14.75
C LEU A 270 -8.76 -8.42 13.61
N PRO A 271 -8.09 -7.41 13.06
CA PRO A 271 -8.59 -6.64 11.93
C PRO A 271 -8.26 -7.33 10.59
N PHE A 272 -9.20 -7.27 9.65
CA PHE A 272 -9.04 -7.75 8.29
C PHE A 272 -9.46 -6.65 7.30
N GLY A 273 -8.68 -6.42 6.26
CA GLY A 273 -8.99 -5.47 5.20
C GLY A 273 -10.18 -5.91 4.35
N THR A 274 -10.44 -7.22 4.27
CA THR A 274 -11.52 -7.80 3.46
C THR A 274 -12.44 -8.72 4.26
N ALA A 275 -13.71 -8.80 3.85
CA ALA A 275 -14.66 -9.76 4.40
C ALA A 275 -14.24 -11.22 4.13
N ALA A 276 -13.58 -11.47 3.00
CA ALA A 276 -13.10 -12.79 2.63
C ALA A 276 -12.00 -13.29 3.59
N GLY A 277 -11.03 -12.42 3.94
CA GLY A 277 -9.98 -12.76 4.91
C GLY A 277 -10.55 -13.07 6.30
N ALA A 278 -11.46 -12.23 6.80
CA ALA A 278 -12.16 -12.49 8.06
C ALA A 278 -12.94 -13.81 8.02
N GLY A 279 -13.62 -14.10 6.91
CA GLY A 279 -14.37 -15.34 6.71
C GLY A 279 -13.48 -16.59 6.71
N ARG A 280 -12.32 -16.53 6.04
CA ARG A 280 -11.32 -17.62 6.08
C ARG A 280 -10.84 -17.88 7.50
N TYR A 281 -10.54 -16.83 8.26
CA TYR A 281 -10.12 -16.97 9.65
C TYR A 281 -11.20 -17.64 10.51
N LEU A 282 -12.45 -17.17 10.43
CA LEU A 282 -13.57 -17.72 11.22
C LEU A 282 -13.89 -19.17 10.88
N ALA A 283 -13.75 -19.56 9.61
CA ALA A 283 -13.91 -20.97 9.20
C ALA A 283 -12.85 -21.87 9.85
N ALA A 284 -11.63 -21.36 10.06
CA ALA A 284 -10.55 -22.09 10.73
C ALA A 284 -10.60 -21.98 12.27
N HIS A 285 -11.29 -20.97 12.82
CA HIS A 285 -11.35 -20.67 14.25
C HIS A 285 -12.81 -20.52 14.72
N PRO A 286 -13.52 -21.63 15.01
CA PRO A 286 -14.94 -21.60 15.38
C PRO A 286 -15.29 -20.81 16.66
N GLY A 287 -14.28 -20.48 17.49
CA GLY A 287 -14.44 -19.63 18.67
C GLY A 287 -14.42 -18.13 18.38
N GLY A 288 -14.00 -17.73 17.17
CA GLY A 288 -13.99 -16.35 16.73
C GLY A 288 -15.38 -15.83 16.42
N ILE A 289 -15.60 -14.54 16.66
CA ILE A 289 -16.88 -13.86 16.42
C ILE A 289 -16.62 -12.59 15.61
N ALA A 290 -17.31 -12.44 14.48
CA ALA A 290 -17.30 -11.18 13.74
C ALA A 290 -17.95 -10.07 14.58
N VAL A 291 -17.27 -8.93 14.70
CA VAL A 291 -17.76 -7.74 15.39
C VAL A 291 -17.60 -6.52 14.48
N ASN A 292 -18.50 -5.56 14.57
CA ASN A 292 -18.31 -4.27 13.92
C ASN A 292 -17.36 -3.39 14.75
N TYR A 293 -16.90 -2.28 14.15
CA TYR A 293 -15.93 -1.40 14.82
C TYR A 293 -16.46 -0.80 16.13
N GLN A 294 -17.75 -0.45 16.21
CA GLN A 294 -18.34 0.09 17.44
C GLN A 294 -18.37 -0.96 18.56
N GLN A 295 -18.72 -2.20 18.25
CA GLN A 295 -18.65 -3.33 19.18
C GLN A 295 -17.20 -3.62 19.60
N ALA A 296 -16.24 -3.50 18.69
CA ALA A 296 -14.82 -3.67 18.99
C ALA A 296 -14.31 -2.58 19.97
N LEU A 297 -14.83 -1.35 19.87
CA LEU A 297 -14.56 -0.28 20.83
C LEU A 297 -15.27 -0.47 22.18
N GLY A 298 -16.19 -1.44 22.29
CA GLY A 298 -17.00 -1.69 23.50
C GLY A 298 -18.29 -0.87 23.56
N GLY A 299 -18.72 -0.29 22.45
CA GLY A 299 -20.03 0.36 22.31
C GLY A 299 -21.18 -0.65 22.11
N SER A 300 -22.39 -0.25 22.49
CA SER A 300 -23.63 -0.95 22.12
C SER A 300 -24.03 -0.61 20.67
N VAL A 301 -24.69 -1.54 19.99
CA VAL A 301 -25.22 -1.36 18.61
C VAL A 301 -26.46 -0.47 18.63
#